data_AF-A0A2K3JHN3-F1
#
_entry.id   AF-A0A2K3JHN3-F1
#
_cell.length_a   1.000
_cell.length_b   1.000
_cell.length_c   1.000
_cell.angle_alpha   90.00
_cell.angle_beta   90.00
_cell.angle_gamma   90.00
#
_symmetry.space_group_name_H-M   'P 1'
#
loop_
_entity.id
_entity.type
_entity.pdbx_description
1 polymer ?
#
loop_
_entity_poly.entity_id
_entity_poly.type
_entity_poly.pdbx_seq_one_letter_code
_entity_poly.pdbx_strand_id
1 'polypeptide(L)'
;MPRFSRCRSLLCELSTSPVVEKLSLLLPVLVLIIDIVLIEHAVRINEQYIIFFTSVLFSLSVTEILIVLSEIHTNYQKNIGLKTLTAKLSDFMAHKKGKNVKILVSQFIERHPEYLSNRDEVYQIVCKILREHEQSNSRKTQKNK
;
A
#
# COMPACT_ATOMS: atom_id res chain seq x y z
N MET A 1 16.10 10.01 22.78
CA MET A 1 16.38 8.65 22.23
C MET A 1 15.50 8.42 21.00
N PRO A 2 16.02 8.52 19.75
CA PRO A 2 15.21 8.57 18.54
C PRO A 2 15.21 7.28 17.69
N ARG A 3 15.67 6.14 18.22
CA ARG A 3 15.91 4.93 17.40
C ARG A 3 14.67 4.03 17.21
N PHE A 4 13.62 4.23 18.00
CA PHE A 4 12.38 3.43 17.97
C PHE A 4 11.24 4.04 17.13
N SER A 5 11.43 5.21 16.54
CA SER A 5 10.38 5.88 15.74
C SER A 5 10.10 5.15 14.43
N ARG A 6 11.12 4.57 13.79
CA ARG A 6 10.98 3.83 12.51
C ARG A 6 10.21 2.52 12.67
N CYS A 7 10.48 1.71 13.69
CA CYS A 7 9.71 0.48 13.93
C CYS A 7 8.23 0.80 14.21
N ARG A 8 7.96 1.90 14.92
CA ARG A 8 6.57 2.33 15.19
C ARG A 8 5.86 2.81 13.92
N SER A 9 6.55 3.51 13.02
CA SER A 9 5.96 3.89 11.73
C SER A 9 5.66 2.65 10.89
N LEU A 10 6.61 1.69 10.82
CA LEU A 10 6.42 0.44 10.08
C LEU A 10 5.27 -0.42 10.64
N LEU A 11 5.08 -0.46 11.96
CA LEU A 11 3.94 -1.14 12.58
C LEU A 11 2.59 -0.47 12.27
N CYS A 12 2.56 0.87 12.29
CA CYS A 12 1.37 1.62 11.86
C CYS A 12 1.10 1.44 10.35
N GLU A 13 2.14 1.41 9.51
CA GLU A 13 2.06 1.16 8.08
C GLU A 13 1.53 -0.26 7.81
N LEU A 14 2.07 -1.29 8.48
CA LEU A 14 1.56 -2.66 8.43
C LEU A 14 0.09 -2.73 8.84
N SER A 15 -0.30 -2.04 9.91
CA SER A 15 -1.69 -2.04 10.39
C SER A 15 -2.66 -1.45 9.36
N THR A 16 -2.21 -0.50 8.55
CA THR A 16 -3.03 0.21 7.54
C THR A 16 -3.03 -0.48 6.17
N SER A 17 -2.17 -1.48 5.96
CA SER A 17 -2.01 -2.24 4.71
C SER A 17 -3.18 -3.23 4.48
N PRO A 18 -3.57 -3.47 3.21
CA PRO A 18 -4.64 -4.40 2.84
C PRO A 18 -4.41 -5.81 3.37
N VAL A 19 -5.50 -6.53 3.69
CA VAL A 19 -5.47 -7.86 4.34
C VAL A 19 -4.62 -8.89 3.57
N VAL A 20 -4.56 -8.75 2.24
CA VAL A 20 -3.78 -9.64 1.36
C VAL A 20 -2.27 -9.47 1.56
N GLU A 21 -1.78 -8.24 1.73
CA GLU A 21 -0.37 -7.96 2.01
C GLU A 21 0.02 -8.44 3.42
N LYS A 22 -0.89 -8.30 4.41
CA LYS A 22 -0.69 -8.88 5.75
C LYS A 22 -0.59 -10.41 5.71
N LEU A 23 -1.37 -11.06 4.86
CA LEU A 23 -1.35 -12.51 4.71
C LEU A 23 -0.04 -13.01 4.08
N SER A 24 0.53 -12.25 3.15
CA SER A 24 1.85 -12.55 2.56
C SER A 24 2.99 -12.54 3.58
N LEU A 25 2.82 -11.83 4.69
CA LEU A 25 3.80 -11.76 5.78
C LEU A 25 3.67 -12.93 6.78
N LEU A 26 2.51 -13.60 6.80
CA LEU A 26 2.24 -14.69 7.73
C LEU A 26 3.10 -15.92 7.42
N LEU A 27 3.29 -16.25 6.14
CA LEU A 27 4.06 -17.42 5.73
C LEU A 27 5.56 -17.27 6.09
N PRO A 28 6.28 -16.20 5.71
CA PRO A 28 7.68 -16.02 6.11
C PRO A 28 7.88 -15.96 7.63
N VAL A 29 6.95 -15.37 8.37
CA VAL A 29 6.99 -15.33 9.85
C VAL A 29 6.82 -16.72 10.46
N LEU A 30 5.92 -17.53 9.92
CA LEU A 30 5.74 -18.92 10.38
C LEU A 30 7.00 -19.75 10.13
N VAL A 31 7.61 -19.60 8.94
CA VAL A 31 8.90 -20.25 8.62
C VAL A 31 9.98 -19.79 9.58
N LEU A 32 10.08 -18.50 9.90
CA LEU A 32 11.04 -17.95 10.85
C LEU A 32 10.90 -18.60 12.24
N ILE A 33 9.67 -18.82 12.72
CA ILE A 33 9.41 -19.48 14.01
C ILE A 33 9.92 -20.92 13.99
N ILE A 34 9.66 -21.65 12.90
CA ILE A 34 10.16 -23.03 12.73
C ILE A 34 11.69 -23.04 12.71
N ASP A 35 12.32 -22.13 11.98
CA ASP A 35 13.78 -22.02 11.89
C ASP A 35 14.42 -21.75 13.26
N ILE A 36 13.80 -20.89 14.09
CA ILE A 36 14.28 -20.64 15.47
C ILE A 36 14.27 -21.94 16.30
N VAL A 37 13.19 -22.72 16.22
CA VAL A 37 13.09 -24.01 16.92
C VAL A 37 14.13 -25.01 16.40
N LEU A 38 14.34 -25.05 15.08
CA LEU A 38 15.34 -25.91 14.46
C LEU A 38 16.77 -25.54 14.88
N ILE A 39 17.08 -24.24 14.95
CA ILE A 39 18.38 -23.75 15.42
C ILE A 39 18.58 -24.11 16.89
N GLU A 40 17.57 -23.88 17.76
CA GLU A 40 17.65 -24.25 19.18
C GLU A 40 17.93 -25.75 19.34
N HIS A 41 17.22 -26.59 18.56
CA HIS A 41 17.41 -28.02 18.59
C HIS A 41 18.79 -28.45 18.06
N ALA A 42 19.23 -27.86 16.95
CA ALA A 42 20.52 -28.16 16.32
C ALA A 42 21.70 -27.80 17.24
N VAL A 43 21.61 -26.67 17.95
CA VAL A 43 22.61 -26.28 18.96
C VAL A 43 22.65 -27.27 20.12
N ARG A 44 21.51 -27.81 20.54
CA ARG A 44 21.44 -28.80 21.63
C ARG A 44 22.09 -30.14 21.27
N ILE A 45 21.95 -30.59 20.02
CA ILE A 45 22.56 -31.84 19.52
C ILE A 45 24.04 -31.62 19.13
N ASN A 46 24.45 -30.36 18.97
CA ASN A 46 25.82 -29.93 18.63
C ASN A 46 26.32 -30.46 17.27
N GLU A 47 25.38 -30.68 16.34
CA GLU A 47 25.69 -31.08 14.97
C GLU A 47 25.93 -29.87 14.07
N GLN A 48 27.21 -29.64 13.74
CA GLN A 48 27.64 -28.45 13.00
C GLN A 48 26.99 -28.32 11.61
N TYR A 49 26.75 -29.43 10.91
CA TYR A 49 26.09 -29.42 9.60
C TYR A 49 24.64 -28.93 9.69
N ILE A 50 23.89 -29.39 10.69
CA ILE A 50 22.49 -28.97 10.88
C ILE A 50 22.44 -27.49 11.26
N ILE A 51 23.32 -27.03 12.13
CA ILE A 51 23.44 -25.61 12.50
C ILE A 51 23.73 -24.76 11.25
N PHE A 52 24.63 -25.19 10.38
CA PHE A 52 24.95 -24.47 9.15
C PHE A 52 23.72 -24.36 8.22
N PHE A 53 23.07 -25.48 7.88
CA PHE A 53 21.91 -25.48 6.99
C PHE A 53 20.73 -24.67 7.55
N THR A 54 20.44 -24.81 8.84
CA THR A 54 19.35 -24.05 9.50
C THR A 54 19.65 -22.55 9.57
N SER A 55 20.92 -22.15 9.72
CA SER A 55 21.30 -20.72 9.66
C SER A 55 21.08 -20.12 8.26
N VAL A 56 21.30 -20.90 7.21
CA VAL A 56 21.04 -20.47 5.82
C VAL A 56 19.55 -20.30 5.60
N LEU A 57 18.72 -21.27 6.03
CA LEU A 57 17.26 -21.18 5.96
C LEU A 57 16.72 -19.96 6.72
N PHE A 58 17.21 -19.74 7.94
CA PHE A 58 16.87 -18.57 8.73
C PHE A 58 17.20 -17.26 8.00
N SER A 59 18.36 -17.19 7.35
CA SER A 59 18.77 -16.01 6.58
C SER A 59 17.86 -15.75 5.37
N LEU A 60 17.40 -16.81 4.69
CA LEU A 60 16.43 -16.72 3.60
C LEU A 60 15.08 -16.22 4.11
N SER A 61 14.58 -16.78 5.20
CA SER A 61 13.32 -16.34 5.85
C SER A 61 13.37 -14.85 6.23
N VAL A 62 14.46 -14.39 6.85
CA VAL A 62 14.64 -12.97 7.17
C VAL A 62 14.63 -12.11 5.91
N THR A 63 15.28 -12.56 4.83
CA THR A 63 15.32 -11.83 3.56
C THR A 63 13.93 -11.70 2.93
N GLU A 64 13.12 -12.77 2.94
CA GLU A 64 11.74 -12.71 2.47
C GLU A 64 10.90 -11.69 3.24
N ILE A 65 11.02 -11.67 4.57
CA ILE A 65 10.33 -10.68 5.41
C ILE A 65 10.73 -9.25 5.00
N LEU A 66 12.01 -8.99 4.75
CA LEU A 66 12.50 -7.68 4.32
C LEU A 66 11.95 -7.29 2.94
N ILE A 67 11.88 -8.22 1.99
CA ILE A 67 11.33 -7.97 0.65
C ILE A 67 9.85 -7.60 0.74
N VAL A 68 9.05 -8.41 1.44
CA VAL A 68 7.61 -8.14 1.62
C VAL A 68 7.40 -6.79 2.33
N LEU A 69 8.21 -6.48 3.34
CA LEU A 69 8.13 -5.20 4.04
C LEU A 69 8.45 -4.01 3.11
N SER A 70 9.44 -4.15 2.23
CA SER A 70 9.78 -3.13 1.22
C SER A 70 8.65 -2.91 0.22
N GLU A 71 7.97 -3.98 -0.19
CA GLU A 71 6.81 -3.90 -1.08
C GLU A 71 5.65 -3.15 -0.41
N ILE A 72 5.34 -3.45 0.85
CA ILE A 72 4.31 -2.75 1.63
C ILE A 72 4.63 -1.26 1.75
N HIS A 73 5.87 -0.90 2.06
CA HIS A 73 6.26 0.50 2.17
C HIS A 73 6.08 1.26 0.84
N THR A 74 6.46 0.62 -0.26
CA THR A 74 6.30 1.18 -1.61
C THR A 74 4.83 1.37 -1.98
N ASN A 75 3.99 0.38 -1.69
CA ASN A 75 2.55 0.44 -1.94
C ASN A 75 1.86 1.47 -1.02
N TYR A 76 2.31 1.62 0.21
CA TYR A 76 1.80 2.63 1.14
C TYR A 76 2.11 4.06 0.66
N GLN A 77 3.35 4.34 0.26
CA GLN A 77 3.77 5.63 -0.31
C GLN A 77 2.96 5.99 -1.56
N LYS A 78 2.83 5.04 -2.50
CA LYS A 78 1.98 5.22 -3.70
C LYS A 78 0.55 5.57 -3.32
N ASN A 79 -0.04 4.84 -2.36
CA ASN A 79 -1.41 5.08 -1.91
C ASN A 79 -1.59 6.45 -1.23
N ILE A 80 -0.61 6.96 -0.47
CA ILE A 80 -0.68 8.31 0.10
C ILE A 80 -0.66 9.38 -0.99
N GLY A 81 0.24 9.26 -1.96
CA GLY A 81 0.32 10.19 -3.09
C GLY A 81 -0.99 10.23 -3.87
N LEU A 82 -1.53 9.04 -4.17
CA LEU A 82 -2.78 8.88 -4.90
C LEU A 82 -4.00 9.39 -4.10
N LYS A 83 -4.04 9.17 -2.77
CA LYS A 83 -5.08 9.74 -1.89
C LYS A 83 -5.03 11.26 -1.87
N THR A 84 -3.84 11.85 -1.79
CA THR A 84 -3.64 13.30 -1.79
C THR A 84 -4.07 13.92 -3.12
N LEU A 85 -3.68 13.28 -4.23
CA LEU A 85 -4.10 13.68 -5.57
C LEU A 85 -5.62 13.58 -5.73
N THR A 86 -6.22 12.48 -5.28
CA THR A 86 -7.68 12.26 -5.31
C THR A 86 -8.43 13.30 -4.50
N ALA A 87 -7.93 13.68 -3.31
CA ALA A 87 -8.54 14.72 -2.49
C ALA A 87 -8.49 16.09 -3.18
N LYS A 88 -7.33 16.49 -3.74
CA LYS A 88 -7.21 17.74 -4.52
C LYS A 88 -8.14 17.74 -5.74
N LEU A 89 -8.24 16.62 -6.45
CA LEU A 89 -9.15 16.48 -7.59
C LEU A 89 -10.61 16.59 -7.19
N SER A 90 -10.98 15.94 -6.09
CA SER A 90 -12.34 15.96 -5.56
C SER A 90 -12.75 17.39 -5.17
N ASP A 91 -11.88 18.12 -4.48
CA ASP A 91 -12.12 19.52 -4.09
C ASP A 91 -12.23 20.43 -5.34
N PHE A 92 -11.32 20.27 -6.31
CA PHE A 92 -11.38 21.00 -7.58
C PHE A 92 -12.69 20.76 -8.35
N MET A 93 -13.24 19.55 -8.26
CA MET A 93 -14.46 19.14 -8.95
C MET A 93 -15.73 19.37 -8.14
N ALA A 94 -15.65 19.64 -6.83
CA ALA A 94 -16.79 19.80 -5.93
C ALA A 94 -17.80 20.86 -6.44
N HIS A 95 -17.30 21.88 -7.13
CA HIS A 95 -18.10 22.97 -7.70
C HIS A 95 -18.30 22.90 -9.22
N LYS A 96 -17.79 21.86 -9.89
CA LYS A 96 -17.82 21.69 -11.35
C LYS A 96 -18.64 20.46 -11.75
N LYS A 97 -19.97 20.55 -11.68
CA LYS A 97 -20.86 19.47 -12.18
C LYS A 97 -20.92 19.45 -13.72
N GLY A 98 -20.95 18.24 -14.29
CA GLY A 98 -21.34 18.00 -15.69
C GLY A 98 -20.32 18.37 -16.77
N LYS A 99 -19.02 18.48 -16.44
CA LYS A 99 -17.98 18.82 -17.41
C LYS A 99 -17.32 17.57 -17.99
N ASN A 100 -16.95 17.65 -19.27
CA ASN A 100 -16.21 16.61 -19.98
C ASN A 100 -14.86 16.33 -19.26
N VAL A 101 -14.55 15.05 -19.04
CA VAL A 101 -13.31 14.56 -18.43
C VAL A 101 -12.08 15.25 -19.02
N LYS A 102 -12.01 15.36 -20.35
CA LYS A 102 -10.86 15.95 -21.05
C LYS A 102 -10.64 17.42 -20.68
N ILE A 103 -11.73 18.17 -20.47
CA ILE A 103 -11.69 19.58 -20.07
C ILE A 103 -11.28 19.68 -18.61
N LEU A 104 -11.81 18.82 -17.73
CA LEU A 104 -11.45 18.80 -16.32
C LEU A 104 -9.97 18.48 -16.10
N VAL A 105 -9.45 17.48 -16.80
CA VAL A 105 -8.03 17.11 -16.74
C VAL A 105 -7.14 18.24 -17.24
N SER A 106 -7.50 18.89 -18.35
CA SER A 106 -6.71 19.99 -18.91
C SER A 106 -6.69 21.21 -17.96
N GLN A 107 -7.86 21.60 -17.42
CA GLN A 107 -7.95 22.70 -16.46
C GLN A 107 -7.24 22.41 -15.13
N PHE A 108 -7.22 21.14 -14.71
CA PHE A 108 -6.50 20.74 -13.51
C PHE A 108 -4.98 20.83 -13.72
N ILE A 109 -4.48 20.35 -14.86
CA ILE A 109 -3.05 20.40 -15.21
C ILE A 109 -2.56 21.83 -15.43
N GLU A 110 -3.38 22.70 -16.03
CA GLU A 110 -3.04 24.13 -16.18
C GLU A 110 -2.87 24.82 -14.82
N ARG A 111 -3.67 24.44 -13.83
CA ARG A 111 -3.59 24.99 -12.46
C ARG A 111 -2.49 24.33 -11.63
N HIS A 112 -2.16 23.07 -11.92
CA HIS A 112 -1.17 22.27 -11.23
C HIS A 112 -0.20 21.60 -12.22
N PRO A 113 0.73 22.37 -12.80
CA PRO A 113 1.67 21.85 -13.79
C PRO A 113 2.58 20.75 -13.23
N GLU A 114 2.72 20.65 -11.91
CA GLU A 114 3.46 19.58 -11.23
C GLU A 114 2.93 18.17 -11.53
N TYR A 115 1.67 18.03 -11.98
CA TYR A 115 1.07 16.74 -12.33
C TYR A 115 1.06 16.45 -13.84
N LEU A 116 1.76 17.24 -14.66
CA LEU A 116 1.86 17.04 -16.11
C LEU A 116 2.37 15.63 -16.46
N SER A 117 3.39 15.17 -15.73
CA SER A 117 3.99 13.83 -15.91
C SER A 117 3.03 12.69 -15.53
N ASN A 118 2.01 12.96 -14.71
CA ASN A 118 1.05 11.96 -14.21
C ASN A 118 -0.34 12.15 -14.82
N ARG A 119 -0.43 12.72 -16.03
CA ARG A 119 -1.70 13.05 -16.70
C ARG A 119 -2.66 11.86 -16.82
N ASP A 120 -2.15 10.66 -17.07
CA ASP A 120 -2.97 9.46 -17.19
C ASP A 120 -3.60 9.04 -15.85
N GLU A 121 -2.84 9.14 -14.76
CA GLU A 121 -3.36 8.92 -13.40
C GLU A 121 -4.45 9.93 -13.05
N VAL A 122 -4.22 11.21 -13.37
CA VAL A 122 -5.21 12.28 -13.19
C VAL A 122 -6.50 11.95 -13.95
N TYR A 123 -6.39 11.53 -15.22
CA TYR A 123 -7.55 11.15 -16.03
C TYR A 123 -8.36 10.00 -15.40
N GLN A 124 -7.67 8.94 -14.96
CA GLN A 124 -8.34 7.79 -14.33
C GLN A 124 -9.08 8.18 -13.05
N ILE A 125 -8.47 9.04 -12.21
CA ILE A 125 -9.09 9.52 -10.97
C ILE A 125 -10.30 10.41 -11.27
N VAL A 126 -10.25 11.30 -12.27
CA VAL A 126 -11.41 12.11 -12.69
C VAL A 126 -12.57 11.21 -13.11
N CYS A 127 -12.31 10.22 -13.96
CA CYS A 127 -13.32 9.25 -14.40
C CYS A 127 -13.96 8.52 -13.22
N LYS A 128 -13.15 8.09 -12.24
CA LYS A 128 -13.63 7.41 -11.04
C LYS A 128 -14.56 8.30 -10.20
N ILE A 129 -14.14 9.54 -9.93
CA ILE A 129 -14.92 10.48 -9.11
C ILE A 129 -16.26 10.82 -9.79
N LEU A 130 -16.27 11.04 -11.12
CA LEU A 130 -17.51 11.29 -11.85
C LEU A 130 -18.48 10.11 -11.78
N ARG A 131 -17.97 8.88 -11.93
CA ARG A 131 -18.76 7.65 -11.82
C ARG A 131 -19.36 7.48 -10.42
N GLU A 132 -18.61 7.80 -9.37
CA GLU A 132 -19.09 7.78 -7.98
C GLU A 132 -20.20 8.82 -7.74
N HIS A 133 -20.05 10.03 -8.30
CA HIS A 133 -21.07 11.08 -8.24
C HIS A 133 -22.37 10.69 -8.98
N GLU A 134 -22.26 10.08 -10.16
CA GLU A 134 -23.42 9.58 -10.90
C GLU A 134 -24.18 8.51 -10.10
N GLN A 135 -23.47 7.51 -9.56
CA GLN A 135 -24.08 6.46 -8.74
C GLN A 135 -24.71 6.98 -7.45
N SER A 136 -24.09 7.95 -6.79
CA SER A 136 -24.67 8.65 -5.63
C SER A 136 -25.95 9.40 -5.99
N ASN A 137 -26.03 9.99 -7.18
CA ASN A 137 -27.21 10.75 -7.60
C ASN A 137 -28.37 9.79 -7.95
N SER A 138 -28.09 8.70 -8.68
CA SER A 138 -29.10 7.70 -9.04
C SER A 138 -29.75 7.04 -7.83
N ARG A 139 -28.99 6.76 -6.75
CA ARG A 139 -29.56 6.19 -5.50
C ARG A 139 -30.44 7.17 -4.72
N LYS A 140 -30.19 8.49 -4.81
CA LYS A 140 -31.03 9.50 -4.16
C LYS A 140 -32.36 9.69 -4.89
N THR A 141 -32.36 9.62 -6.22
CA THR A 141 -33.58 9.70 -7.03
C THR A 141 -34.51 8.49 -6.83
N GLN A 142 -33.95 7.31 -6.53
CA GLN A 142 -34.73 6.09 -6.29
C GLN A 142 -35.35 6.02 -4.89
N LYS A 143 -34.87 6.81 -3.92
CA LYS A 143 -35.41 6.90 -2.54
C LYS A 143 -36.56 7.92 -2.38
N ASN A 144 -36.73 8.81 -3.37
CA ASN A 144 -37.77 9.84 -3.39
C ASN A 144 -38.95 9.49 -4.32
N LYS A 145 -39.05 8.24 -4.75
CA LYS A 145 -40.18 7.66 -5.49
C LYS A 145 -40.81 6.59 -4.62
#